data_AF-A0A829PHT7-F1
#
_entry.id   AF-A0A829PHT7-F1
#
_cell.length_a   1.000
_cell.length_b   1.000
_cell.length_c   1.000
_cell.angle_alpha   90.00
_cell.angle_beta   90.00
_cell.angle_gamma   90.00
#
_symmetry.space_group_name_H-M   'P 1'
#
loop_
_entity.id
_entity.type
_entity.pdbx_description
1 polymer ?
#
loop_
_entity_poly.entity_id
_entity_poly.type
_entity_poly.pdbx_seq_one_letter_code
_entity_poly.pdbx_strand_id
1 'polypeptide(L)'
;MKDGGFGTFHHIRELSPLDRQLVIRQNRDTLYSSAVFDLDAGPVSISTPDPGQRFMSLQLITEDHYVPAVFYGKGQHTITKEQTGTRYIAAVVRTLVDPGDPADLVQVHALQDGVSARQEKPGAFDVPKWDGASQRKVRDGLLQLAATLPDTTAMFGAKATTDPVRHLIGTASAWGGNPEKDALYLTVNPAKNDGTTVYRLTVGPVPVDGFWSVTVYNKDGYFTPNARNAYSLNNITARHGTGGQTTVQFGGCAPTTMNCLPITPGWNYMVRLYRAQPQILDGSWVFPEALPVA
;
A
#
# COMPACT_ATOMS: atom_id res chain seq x y z
N MET A 1 4.90 -20.11 -8.93
CA MET A 1 3.99 -18.95 -8.96
C MET A 1 3.26 -18.87 -10.29
N LYS A 2 1.98 -18.49 -10.32
CA LYS A 2 1.19 -18.48 -11.56
C LYS A 2 1.53 -17.30 -12.50
N ASP A 3 2.02 -16.19 -11.96
CA ASP A 3 2.22 -14.93 -12.71
C ASP A 3 3.68 -14.71 -13.16
N GLY A 4 4.55 -15.71 -13.04
CA GLY A 4 5.91 -15.68 -13.59
C GLY A 4 6.98 -14.92 -12.78
N GLY A 5 6.67 -14.37 -11.60
CA GLY A 5 7.61 -13.58 -10.79
C GLY A 5 8.68 -14.37 -10.01
N PHE A 6 9.02 -15.61 -10.36
CA PHE A 6 10.01 -16.39 -9.61
C PHE A 6 11.38 -16.25 -10.27
N GLY A 7 12.38 -15.79 -9.52
CA GLY A 7 13.73 -15.52 -10.02
C GLY A 7 13.84 -14.30 -10.94
N THR A 8 12.72 -13.63 -11.24
CA THR A 8 12.67 -12.43 -12.09
C THR A 8 11.50 -11.52 -11.68
N PHE A 9 11.57 -10.24 -12.02
CA PHE A 9 10.51 -9.30 -11.74
C PHE A 9 9.33 -9.47 -12.70
N HIS A 10 8.14 -9.53 -12.12
CA HIS A 10 6.88 -9.34 -12.81
C HIS A 10 6.38 -7.91 -12.58
N HIS A 11 6.08 -7.19 -13.64
CA HIS A 11 5.61 -5.80 -13.60
C HIS A 11 4.11 -5.74 -13.85
N ILE A 12 3.37 -5.25 -12.85
CA ILE A 12 1.95 -4.90 -13.03
C ILE A 12 1.92 -3.51 -13.66
N ARG A 13 1.49 -3.46 -14.92
CA ARG A 13 1.51 -2.24 -15.76
C ARG A 13 0.30 -1.33 -15.59
N GLU A 14 -0.76 -1.85 -14.97
CA GLU A 14 -2.02 -1.14 -14.80
C GLU A 14 -2.49 -1.25 -13.36
N LEU A 15 -3.28 -0.28 -12.91
CA LEU A 15 -3.99 -0.41 -11.64
C LEU A 15 -4.93 -1.59 -11.71
N SER A 16 -5.06 -2.34 -10.62
CA SER A 16 -5.94 -3.50 -10.62
C SER A 16 -7.37 -3.12 -10.99
N PRO A 17 -8.04 -3.97 -11.79
CA PRO A 17 -9.38 -3.71 -12.23
C PRO A 17 -10.36 -3.89 -11.06
N LEU A 18 -11.46 -3.15 -11.09
CA LEU A 18 -12.39 -3.05 -9.97
C LEU A 18 -13.33 -4.25 -9.84
N ASP A 19 -13.45 -5.03 -10.90
CA ASP A 19 -14.18 -6.31 -10.94
C ASP A 19 -13.38 -7.47 -10.31
N ARG A 20 -12.08 -7.26 -10.02
CA ARG A 20 -11.20 -8.27 -9.43
C ARG A 20 -10.28 -7.68 -8.36
N GLN A 21 -10.87 -7.34 -7.21
CA GLN A 21 -10.16 -6.81 -6.05
C GLN A 21 -9.72 -7.95 -5.10
N LEU A 22 -8.52 -8.48 -5.32
CA LEU A 22 -7.98 -9.61 -4.54
C LEU A 22 -7.48 -9.23 -3.14
N VAL A 23 -7.29 -7.94 -2.89
CA VAL A 23 -6.70 -7.40 -1.65
C VAL A 23 -7.69 -6.42 -1.02
N ILE A 24 -8.03 -6.66 0.25
CA ILE A 24 -8.80 -5.71 1.07
C ILE A 24 -7.96 -4.44 1.26
N ARG A 25 -8.57 -3.26 1.13
CA ARG A 25 -7.88 -1.95 1.17
C ARG A 25 -6.82 -1.80 0.09
N GLN A 26 -7.15 -2.22 -1.12
CA GLN A 26 -6.24 -2.11 -2.27
C GLN A 26 -5.73 -0.69 -2.49
N ASN A 27 -4.44 -0.57 -2.80
CA ASN A 27 -3.80 0.69 -3.15
C ASN A 27 -4.06 1.04 -4.63
N ARG A 28 -4.38 2.31 -4.92
CA ARG A 28 -4.49 2.85 -6.29
C ARG A 28 -3.51 3.98 -6.59
N ASP A 29 -2.57 4.24 -5.68
CA ASP A 29 -1.59 5.31 -5.80
C ASP A 29 -0.27 4.85 -6.45
N THR A 30 0.01 3.54 -6.47
CA THR A 30 1.30 3.01 -6.95
C THR A 30 1.11 1.84 -7.91
N LEU A 31 1.94 1.75 -8.96
CA LEU A 31 2.16 0.51 -9.70
C LEU A 31 3.20 -0.37 -8.98
N TYR A 32 3.05 -1.68 -9.17
CA TYR A 32 3.83 -2.69 -8.45
C TYR A 32 4.71 -3.48 -9.41
N SER A 33 5.94 -3.75 -8.99
CA SER A 33 6.76 -4.84 -9.54
C SER A 33 7.07 -5.82 -8.42
N SER A 34 7.04 -7.12 -8.69
CA SER A 34 7.31 -8.11 -7.65
C SER A 34 8.10 -9.29 -8.15
N ALA A 35 8.94 -9.85 -7.28
CA ALA A 35 9.68 -11.07 -7.52
C ALA A 35 9.77 -11.89 -6.22
N VAL A 36 9.93 -13.21 -6.35
CA VAL A 36 10.35 -14.08 -5.24
C VAL A 36 11.65 -14.78 -5.65
N PHE A 37 12.62 -14.78 -4.75
CA PHE A 37 13.93 -15.41 -4.96
C PHE A 37 14.14 -16.53 -3.94
N ASP A 38 14.78 -17.61 -4.39
CA ASP A 38 15.22 -18.73 -3.55
C ASP A 38 16.65 -18.48 -3.08
N LEU A 39 16.83 -18.12 -1.81
CA LEU A 39 18.13 -17.79 -1.23
C LEU A 39 18.98 -19.03 -0.93
N ASP A 40 18.42 -20.25 -0.99
CA ASP A 40 19.23 -21.49 -1.00
C ASP A 40 20.00 -21.66 -2.32
N ALA A 41 19.53 -21.01 -3.39
CA ALA A 41 20.20 -20.98 -4.68
C ALA A 41 21.38 -20.00 -4.71
N GLY A 42 21.52 -19.15 -3.70
CA GLY A 42 22.56 -18.13 -3.55
C GLY A 42 21.99 -16.74 -3.28
N PRO A 43 22.84 -15.75 -3.00
CA PRO A 43 22.39 -14.37 -2.79
C PRO A 43 21.82 -13.77 -4.08
N VAL A 44 20.83 -12.88 -3.93
CA VAL A 44 20.27 -12.10 -5.05
C VAL A 44 20.70 -10.64 -4.94
N SER A 45 21.20 -10.07 -6.04
CA SER A 45 21.46 -8.63 -6.16
C SER A 45 20.31 -7.97 -6.91
N ILE A 46 19.58 -7.08 -6.24
CA ILE A 46 18.46 -6.32 -6.80
C ILE A 46 18.92 -4.89 -7.09
N SER A 47 18.61 -4.34 -8.25
CA SER A 47 18.87 -2.95 -8.61
C SER A 47 17.59 -2.20 -8.93
N THR A 48 17.48 -0.98 -8.41
CA THR A 48 16.42 -0.02 -8.71
C THR A 48 17.00 1.20 -9.45
N PRO A 49 16.29 1.72 -10.47
CA PRO A 49 16.72 2.93 -11.18
C PRO A 49 16.51 4.17 -10.31
N ASP A 50 17.01 5.31 -10.78
CA ASP A 50 16.77 6.60 -10.15
C ASP A 50 15.37 7.12 -10.49
N PRO A 51 14.46 7.27 -9.50
CA PRO A 51 13.13 7.82 -9.73
C PRO A 51 13.09 9.35 -9.70
N GLY A 52 14.23 10.03 -9.49
CA GLY A 52 14.28 11.46 -9.24
C GLY A 52 13.50 11.81 -7.97
N GLN A 53 12.52 12.70 -8.09
CA GLN A 53 11.65 13.12 -6.97
C GLN A 53 10.45 12.18 -6.74
N ARG A 54 10.22 11.20 -7.63
CA ARG A 54 9.07 10.30 -7.51
C ARG A 54 9.28 9.31 -6.37
N PHE A 55 8.23 9.06 -5.60
CA PHE A 55 8.25 7.99 -4.62
C PHE A 55 8.42 6.63 -5.32
N MET A 56 9.51 5.95 -5.00
CA MET A 56 9.75 4.56 -5.38
C MET A 56 10.41 3.84 -4.21
N SER A 57 9.84 2.70 -3.80
CA SER A 57 10.38 1.90 -2.70
C SER A 57 10.55 0.44 -3.11
N LEU A 58 11.60 -0.20 -2.59
CA LEU A 58 11.83 -1.64 -2.63
C LEU A 58 11.63 -2.20 -1.22
N GLN A 59 10.53 -2.91 -1.01
CA GLN A 59 10.25 -3.64 0.22
C GLN A 59 10.69 -5.09 0.09
N LEU A 60 11.40 -5.60 1.10
CA LEU A 60 11.68 -7.02 1.22
C LEU A 60 10.71 -7.66 2.21
N ILE A 61 10.18 -8.83 1.89
CA ILE A 61 9.24 -9.58 2.75
C ILE A 61 9.74 -11.02 2.83
N THR A 62 10.04 -11.49 4.05
CA THR A 62 10.50 -12.87 4.27
C THR A 62 9.36 -13.87 4.10
N GLU A 63 9.70 -15.17 4.05
CA GLU A 63 8.71 -16.26 4.04
C GLU A 63 7.75 -16.20 5.23
N ASP A 64 8.25 -15.76 6.38
CA ASP A 64 7.48 -15.53 7.61
C ASP A 64 6.79 -14.16 7.66
N HIS A 65 6.72 -13.44 6.53
CA HIS A 65 6.07 -12.13 6.39
C HIS A 65 6.69 -10.95 7.16
N TYR A 66 7.91 -11.09 7.67
CA TYR A 66 8.65 -9.96 8.24
C TYR A 66 9.18 -9.05 7.13
N VAL A 67 9.33 -7.76 7.46
CA VAL A 67 9.88 -6.74 6.58
C VAL A 67 11.25 -6.29 7.11
N PRO A 68 12.35 -6.98 6.76
CA PRO A 68 13.67 -6.67 7.31
C PRO A 68 14.22 -5.34 6.79
N ALA A 69 13.80 -4.91 5.60
CA ALA A 69 14.26 -3.66 5.01
C ALA A 69 13.26 -3.08 4.00
N VAL A 70 13.27 -1.75 3.91
CA VAL A 70 12.68 -0.97 2.82
C VAL A 70 13.74 0.00 2.31
N PHE A 71 14.02 -0.04 1.02
CA PHE A 71 14.97 0.84 0.34
C PHE A 71 14.23 1.84 -0.54
N TYR A 72 14.86 2.98 -0.81
CA TYR A 72 14.29 4.09 -1.58
C TYR A 72 15.26 4.57 -2.64
N GLY A 73 14.73 5.03 -3.77
CA GLY A 73 15.53 5.62 -4.83
C GLY A 73 16.41 4.63 -5.59
N LYS A 74 17.46 5.16 -6.24
CA LYS A 74 18.47 4.37 -6.95
C LYS A 74 19.29 3.54 -5.97
N GLY A 75 19.45 2.25 -6.25
CA GLY A 75 20.25 1.39 -5.39
C GLY A 75 20.62 0.07 -6.03
N GLN A 76 21.61 -0.58 -5.43
CA GLN A 76 21.92 -1.99 -5.64
C GLN A 76 22.06 -2.66 -4.28
N HIS A 77 21.27 -3.70 -4.04
CA HIS A 77 21.17 -4.37 -2.75
C HIS A 77 21.34 -5.87 -2.93
N THR A 78 22.38 -6.43 -2.30
CA THR A 78 22.59 -7.88 -2.27
C THR A 78 21.95 -8.44 -1.01
N ILE A 79 21.01 -9.36 -1.20
CA ILE A 79 20.22 -9.98 -0.15
C ILE A 79 20.66 -11.42 0.02
N THR A 80 20.95 -11.82 1.26
CA THR A 80 21.42 -13.17 1.59
C THR A 80 20.46 -13.89 2.53
N LYS A 81 20.58 -15.23 2.59
CA LYS A 81 19.78 -16.06 3.49
C LYS A 81 20.08 -15.73 4.96
N GLU A 82 21.34 -15.46 5.28
CA GLU A 82 21.80 -15.16 6.64
C GLU A 82 21.16 -13.88 7.18
N GLN A 83 20.96 -12.88 6.31
CA GLN A 83 20.34 -11.61 6.67
C GLN A 83 18.82 -11.72 6.88
N THR A 84 18.16 -12.58 6.10
CA THR A 84 16.69 -12.69 6.08
C THR A 84 16.16 -13.82 6.97
N GLY A 85 16.98 -14.81 7.28
CA GLY A 85 16.63 -15.97 8.10
C GLY A 85 15.68 -16.97 7.43
N THR A 86 15.32 -16.78 6.16
CA THR A 86 14.33 -17.60 5.44
C THR A 86 14.84 -18.02 4.07
N ARG A 87 14.32 -19.12 3.51
CA ARG A 87 14.71 -19.58 2.18
C ARG A 87 14.19 -18.62 1.11
N TYR A 88 12.95 -18.20 1.23
CA TYR A 88 12.33 -17.31 0.24
C TYR A 88 12.29 -15.86 0.70
N ILE A 89 12.65 -14.97 -0.21
CA ILE A 89 12.45 -13.52 -0.05
C ILE A 89 11.58 -13.01 -1.19
N ALA A 90 10.49 -12.32 -0.86
CA ALA A 90 9.74 -11.53 -1.81
C ALA A 90 10.29 -10.11 -1.86
N ALA A 91 10.51 -9.60 -3.06
CA ALA A 91 10.86 -8.21 -3.33
C ALA A 91 9.66 -7.53 -3.98
N VAL A 92 9.17 -6.46 -3.36
CA VAL A 92 8.03 -5.69 -3.85
C VAL A 92 8.45 -4.25 -4.07
N VAL A 93 8.44 -3.82 -5.32
CA VAL A 93 8.69 -2.43 -5.71
C VAL A 93 7.38 -1.70 -5.88
N ARG A 94 7.24 -0.54 -5.24
CA ARG A 94 6.11 0.39 -5.43
C ARG A 94 6.59 1.64 -6.10
N THR A 95 5.92 2.08 -7.16
CA THR A 95 6.23 3.33 -7.85
C THR A 95 4.96 4.18 -7.92
N LEU A 96 5.00 5.38 -7.34
CA LEU A 96 3.89 6.35 -7.37
C LEU A 96 3.53 6.68 -8.81
N VAL A 97 2.23 6.73 -9.10
CA VAL A 97 1.70 6.97 -10.46
C VAL A 97 0.54 7.96 -10.40
N ASP A 98 0.45 8.85 -11.38
CA ASP A 98 -0.80 9.52 -11.74
C ASP A 98 -1.50 8.69 -12.83
N PRO A 99 -2.53 7.90 -12.48
CA PRO A 99 -3.23 7.07 -13.48
C PRO A 99 -4.07 7.89 -14.46
N GLY A 100 -4.28 9.19 -14.20
CA GLY A 100 -5.00 10.11 -15.08
C GLY A 100 -4.12 10.73 -16.17
N ASP A 101 -2.79 10.58 -16.08
CA ASP A 101 -1.82 11.12 -17.03
C ASP A 101 -1.10 9.99 -17.80
N PRO A 102 -1.43 9.78 -19.09
CA PRO A 102 -0.75 8.80 -19.93
C PRO A 102 0.77 9.01 -20.05
N ALA A 103 1.25 10.27 -19.95
CA ALA A 103 2.68 10.54 -19.99
C ALA A 103 3.38 10.14 -18.68
N ASP A 104 2.68 10.22 -17.55
CA ASP A 104 3.17 9.70 -16.26
C ASP A 104 3.29 8.17 -16.29
N LEU A 105 2.30 7.48 -16.89
CA LEU A 105 2.34 6.02 -17.05
C LEU A 105 3.58 5.55 -17.84
N VAL A 106 3.93 6.24 -18.92
CA VAL A 106 5.16 5.92 -19.70
C VAL A 106 6.41 6.07 -18.83
N GLN A 107 6.50 7.11 -18.01
CA GLN A 107 7.63 7.31 -17.10
C GLN A 107 7.70 6.21 -16.03
N VAL A 108 6.56 5.83 -15.45
CA VAL A 108 6.50 4.75 -14.45
C VAL A 108 6.86 3.41 -15.07
N HIS A 109 6.42 3.12 -16.29
CA HIS A 109 6.80 1.90 -17.00
C HIS A 109 8.30 1.84 -17.28
N ALA A 110 8.92 2.95 -17.68
CA ALA A 110 10.37 3.03 -17.85
C ALA A 110 11.13 2.77 -16.53
N LEU A 111 10.61 3.26 -15.40
CA LEU A 111 11.17 2.94 -14.08
C LEU A 111 10.99 1.46 -13.71
N GLN A 112 9.84 0.85 -14.03
CA GLN A 112 9.64 -0.58 -13.84
C GLN A 112 10.65 -1.39 -14.68
N ASP A 113 10.86 -1.02 -15.94
CA ASP A 113 11.80 -1.67 -16.87
C ASP A 113 13.26 -1.59 -16.40
N GLY A 114 13.59 -0.53 -15.65
CA GLY A 114 14.91 -0.36 -15.03
C GLY A 114 15.13 -1.20 -13.77
N VAL A 115 14.10 -1.84 -13.20
CA VAL A 115 14.25 -2.74 -12.06
C VAL A 115 14.81 -4.08 -12.53
N SER A 116 15.90 -4.53 -11.92
CA SER A 116 16.54 -5.79 -12.29
C SER A 116 16.96 -6.60 -11.08
N ALA A 117 17.11 -7.91 -11.27
CA ALA A 117 17.70 -8.80 -10.30
C ALA A 117 18.70 -9.72 -10.97
N ARG A 118 19.77 -10.06 -10.26
CA ARG A 118 20.76 -11.04 -10.66
C ARG A 118 20.97 -12.05 -9.54
N GLN A 119 20.84 -13.31 -9.89
CA GLN A 119 21.17 -14.47 -9.06
C GLN A 119 21.88 -15.48 -9.97
N GLU A 120 22.88 -16.20 -9.45
CA GLU A 120 23.65 -17.16 -10.27
C GLU A 120 22.76 -18.23 -10.91
N LYS A 121 21.78 -18.70 -10.13
CA LYS A 121 20.76 -19.65 -10.54
C LYS A 121 19.45 -19.30 -9.81
N PRO A 122 18.28 -19.46 -10.45
CA PRO A 122 17.00 -19.06 -9.88
C PRO A 122 16.51 -19.96 -8.72
N GLY A 123 17.06 -21.17 -8.57
CA GLY A 123 16.63 -22.13 -7.55
C GLY A 123 15.32 -22.85 -7.89
N ALA A 124 14.58 -23.23 -6.85
CA ALA A 124 13.30 -23.92 -6.96
C ALA A 124 12.23 -23.30 -6.06
N PHE A 125 10.99 -23.29 -6.53
CA PHE A 125 9.84 -22.78 -5.78
C PHE A 125 9.00 -23.93 -5.22
N ASP A 126 9.31 -24.31 -3.99
CA ASP A 126 8.67 -25.42 -3.27
C ASP A 126 7.73 -24.85 -2.22
N VAL A 127 6.44 -25.04 -2.41
CA VAL A 127 5.41 -24.59 -1.45
C VAL A 127 4.68 -25.78 -0.85
N PRO A 128 4.44 -25.79 0.48
CA PRO A 128 3.62 -26.83 1.09
C PRO A 128 2.21 -26.88 0.50
N LYS A 129 1.64 -28.08 0.45
CA LYS A 129 0.24 -28.28 0.07
C LYS A 129 -0.67 -27.94 1.25
N TRP A 130 -0.94 -26.66 1.46
CA TRP A 130 -1.82 -26.19 2.51
C TRP A 130 -3.27 -26.65 2.27
N ASP A 131 -3.96 -27.07 3.33
CA ASP A 131 -5.42 -27.25 3.27
C ASP A 131 -6.10 -25.88 3.22
N GLY A 132 -6.65 -25.54 2.05
CA GLY A 132 -7.30 -24.25 1.82
C GLY A 132 -8.53 -24.03 2.69
N ALA A 133 -9.23 -25.08 3.11
CA ALA A 133 -10.40 -24.93 3.98
C ALA A 133 -10.00 -24.51 5.40
N SER A 134 -9.03 -25.22 6.00
CA SER A 134 -8.44 -24.86 7.29
C SER A 134 -7.79 -23.48 7.27
N GLN A 135 -7.00 -23.17 6.22
CA GLN A 135 -6.34 -21.87 6.08
C GLN A 135 -7.35 -20.71 6.02
N ARG A 136 -8.44 -20.86 5.26
CA ARG A 136 -9.52 -19.87 5.22
C ARG A 136 -10.16 -19.69 6.59
N LYS A 137 -10.49 -20.78 7.29
CA LYS A 137 -11.10 -20.72 8.62
C LYS A 137 -10.25 -19.94 9.62
N VAL A 138 -8.93 -20.16 9.63
CA VAL A 138 -8.00 -19.40 10.48
C VAL A 138 -7.96 -17.93 10.08
N ARG A 139 -7.82 -17.65 8.78
CA ARG A 139 -7.79 -16.29 8.25
C ARG A 139 -9.06 -15.51 8.62
N ASP A 140 -10.24 -16.10 8.45
CA ASP A 140 -11.52 -15.44 8.76
C ASP A 140 -11.61 -15.06 10.24
N GLY A 141 -11.13 -15.92 11.15
CA GLY A 141 -11.04 -15.60 12.58
C GLY A 141 -10.09 -14.42 12.87
N LEU A 142 -8.93 -14.38 12.21
CA LEU A 142 -8.00 -13.25 12.33
C LEU A 142 -8.57 -11.95 11.74
N LEU A 143 -9.39 -12.02 10.69
CA LEU A 143 -10.07 -10.85 10.14
C LEU A 143 -11.09 -10.25 11.12
N GLN A 144 -11.80 -11.09 11.89
CA GLN A 144 -12.69 -10.61 12.95
C GLN A 144 -11.92 -9.88 14.05
N LEU A 145 -10.75 -10.40 14.44
CA LEU A 145 -9.88 -9.74 15.42
C LEU A 145 -9.28 -8.44 14.87
N ALA A 146 -8.87 -8.43 13.60
CA ALA A 146 -8.37 -7.22 12.94
C ALA A 146 -9.38 -6.08 12.97
N ALA A 147 -10.67 -6.39 12.80
CA ALA A 147 -11.75 -5.41 12.81
C ALA A 147 -11.96 -4.72 14.18
N THR A 148 -11.41 -5.26 15.27
CA THR A 148 -11.49 -4.65 16.61
C THR A 148 -10.26 -3.80 16.95
N LEU A 149 -9.25 -3.73 16.09
CA LEU A 149 -8.03 -2.96 16.35
C LEU A 149 -8.14 -1.53 15.79
N PRO A 150 -7.61 -0.53 16.51
CA PRO A 150 -7.70 0.87 16.09
C PRO A 150 -6.67 1.25 15.01
N ASP A 151 -5.58 0.48 14.87
CA ASP A 151 -4.41 0.82 14.05
C ASP A 151 -3.67 -0.44 13.56
N THR A 152 -2.64 -0.22 12.73
CA THR A 152 -1.71 -1.26 12.27
C THR A 152 -0.40 -1.28 13.06
N THR A 153 -0.38 -0.72 14.27
CA THR A 153 0.87 -0.55 15.00
C THR A 153 1.51 -1.90 15.34
N ALA A 154 2.82 -2.00 15.15
CA ALA A 154 3.65 -3.19 15.34
C ALA A 154 3.22 -4.43 14.54
N MET A 155 2.41 -4.28 13.48
CA MET A 155 2.01 -5.39 12.59
C MET A 155 3.09 -5.74 11.56
N PHE A 156 3.82 -4.73 11.06
CA PHE A 156 4.75 -4.87 9.94
C PHE A 156 6.12 -4.31 10.32
N GLY A 157 7.18 -5.05 9.99
CA GLY A 157 8.53 -4.70 10.39
C GLY A 157 9.44 -5.90 10.47
N ALA A 158 10.68 -5.66 10.91
CA ALA A 158 11.57 -6.74 11.30
C ALA A 158 11.02 -7.41 12.58
N LYS A 159 11.43 -8.65 12.83
CA LYS A 159 11.00 -9.41 14.01
C LYS A 159 11.19 -8.67 15.34
N ALA A 160 12.22 -7.82 15.43
CA ALA A 160 12.53 -7.03 16.62
C ALA A 160 11.58 -5.84 16.86
N THR A 161 10.82 -5.41 15.84
CA THR A 161 9.97 -4.20 15.89
C THR A 161 8.49 -4.52 15.75
N THR A 162 8.12 -5.80 15.78
CA THR A 162 6.74 -6.27 15.65
C THR A 162 6.29 -6.99 16.92
N ASP A 163 5.03 -6.82 17.29
CA ASP A 163 4.40 -7.67 18.30
C ASP A 163 3.91 -8.96 17.61
N PRO A 164 4.19 -10.17 18.14
CA PRO A 164 3.84 -11.42 17.45
C PRO A 164 2.34 -11.60 17.17
N VAL A 165 1.46 -11.10 18.05
CA VAL A 165 0.01 -11.19 17.87
C VAL A 165 -0.45 -10.20 16.80
N ARG A 166 0.01 -8.93 16.89
CA ARG A 166 -0.24 -7.91 15.88
C ARG A 166 0.27 -8.34 14.50
N HIS A 167 1.47 -8.92 14.44
CA HIS A 167 2.06 -9.45 13.22
C HIS A 167 1.19 -10.53 12.59
N LEU A 168 0.77 -11.54 13.35
CA LEU A 168 -0.11 -12.61 12.87
C LEU A 168 -1.43 -12.06 12.29
N ILE A 169 -2.05 -11.10 12.98
CA ILE A 169 -3.28 -10.45 12.51
C ILE A 169 -3.02 -9.64 11.23
N GLY A 170 -1.91 -8.90 11.19
CA GLY A 170 -1.49 -8.09 10.04
C GLY A 170 -1.23 -8.92 8.79
N THR A 171 -0.53 -10.06 8.92
CA THR A 171 -0.26 -10.98 7.80
C THR A 171 -1.55 -11.53 7.18
N ALA A 172 -2.60 -11.76 7.99
CA ALA A 172 -3.89 -12.24 7.51
C ALA A 172 -4.77 -11.16 6.87
N SER A 173 -4.73 -9.93 7.43
CA SER A 173 -5.64 -8.84 7.09
C SER A 173 -5.11 -7.85 6.05
N ALA A 174 -3.79 -7.65 5.98
CA ALA A 174 -3.16 -6.67 5.13
C ALA A 174 -1.77 -7.14 4.65
N TRP A 175 -1.76 -8.24 3.89
CA TRP A 175 -0.55 -8.82 3.32
C TRP A 175 0.28 -7.77 2.55
N GLY A 176 1.56 -7.66 2.89
CA GLY A 176 2.48 -6.71 2.25
C GLY A 176 2.36 -5.29 2.81
N GLY A 177 1.78 -5.09 3.99
CA GLY A 177 1.85 -3.83 4.72
C GLY A 177 3.30 -3.37 4.93
N ASN A 178 3.51 -2.05 4.92
CA ASN A 178 4.82 -1.47 5.22
C ASN A 178 4.97 -1.27 6.74
N PRO A 179 6.21 -1.27 7.27
CA PRO A 179 6.49 -0.75 8.60
C PRO A 179 6.03 0.71 8.71
N GLU A 180 5.64 1.13 9.91
CA GLU A 180 4.99 2.44 10.14
C GLU A 180 5.82 3.63 9.64
N LYS A 181 7.15 3.57 9.82
CA LYS A 181 8.07 4.61 9.33
C LYS A 181 8.06 4.75 7.80
N ASP A 182 7.69 3.69 7.09
CA ASP A 182 7.73 3.59 5.63
C ASP A 182 6.35 3.90 5.04
N ALA A 183 5.28 3.44 5.67
CA ALA A 183 3.93 3.98 5.47
C ALA A 183 3.05 3.79 6.71
N LEU A 184 2.45 4.88 7.20
CA LEU A 184 1.44 4.86 8.26
C LEU A 184 0.04 4.84 7.63
N TYR A 185 -0.84 3.98 8.16
CA TYR A 185 -2.20 3.77 7.67
C TYR A 185 -3.21 4.17 8.75
N LEU A 186 -3.96 5.24 8.52
CA LEU A 186 -5.03 5.68 9.43
C LEU A 186 -6.37 5.23 8.85
N THR A 187 -7.06 4.33 9.53
CA THR A 187 -8.41 3.89 9.12
C THR A 187 -9.45 4.73 9.86
N VAL A 188 -10.34 5.37 9.11
CA VAL A 188 -11.39 6.21 9.67
C VAL A 188 -12.76 5.66 9.28
N ASN A 189 -13.60 5.43 10.30
CA ASN A 189 -15.01 5.09 10.16
C ASN A 189 -15.84 6.30 10.60
N PRO A 190 -16.37 7.10 9.65
CA PRO A 190 -17.17 8.28 9.97
C PRO A 190 -18.40 7.94 10.82
N ALA A 191 -18.73 8.79 11.81
CA ALA A 191 -19.85 8.55 12.73
C ALA A 191 -21.21 8.40 12.03
N LYS A 192 -21.44 9.12 10.92
CA LYS A 192 -22.62 9.00 10.05
C LYS A 192 -22.19 8.43 8.69
N ASN A 193 -21.80 7.18 8.66
CA ASN A 193 -21.42 6.49 7.43
C ASN A 193 -22.62 5.94 6.62
N ASP A 194 -23.75 6.64 6.63
CA ASP A 194 -25.01 6.25 5.96
C ASP A 194 -24.93 6.24 4.42
N GLY A 195 -23.86 6.78 3.84
CA GLY A 195 -23.66 6.89 2.39
C GLY A 195 -24.33 8.11 1.75
N THR A 196 -24.94 8.99 2.55
CA THR A 196 -25.67 10.18 2.09
C THR A 196 -25.23 11.48 2.79
N THR A 197 -24.82 11.40 4.06
CA THR A 197 -24.26 12.53 4.80
C THR A 197 -22.95 12.95 4.14
N VAL A 198 -22.88 14.20 3.69
CA VAL A 198 -21.69 14.74 3.04
C VAL A 198 -20.65 15.06 4.10
N TYR A 199 -19.39 14.66 3.86
CA TYR A 199 -18.25 14.99 4.71
C TYR A 199 -17.22 15.81 3.94
N ARG A 200 -16.46 16.64 4.67
CA ARG A 200 -15.37 17.43 4.11
C ARG A 200 -14.13 17.32 4.98
N LEU A 201 -13.00 17.10 4.32
CA LEU A 201 -11.67 17.07 4.89
C LEU A 201 -10.87 18.21 4.25
N THR A 202 -10.23 19.05 5.06
CA THR A 202 -9.29 20.05 4.57
C THR A 202 -7.92 19.72 5.14
N VAL A 203 -6.96 19.47 4.27
CA VAL A 203 -5.59 19.13 4.63
C VAL A 203 -4.61 20.16 4.08
N GLY A 204 -3.73 20.67 4.94
CA GLY A 204 -2.65 21.57 4.56
C GLY A 204 -1.40 20.80 4.10
N PRO A 205 -0.22 21.41 4.16
CA PRO A 205 1.05 20.69 4.01
C PRO A 205 1.13 19.52 5.01
N VAL A 206 1.40 18.33 4.48
CA VAL A 206 1.54 17.10 5.26
C VAL A 206 3.03 16.75 5.36
N PRO A 207 3.59 16.53 6.55
CA PRO A 207 5.02 16.30 6.72
C PRO A 207 5.41 14.85 6.38
N VAL A 208 5.41 14.53 5.09
CA VAL A 208 5.83 13.24 4.52
C VAL A 208 6.95 13.45 3.50
N ASP A 209 7.95 12.57 3.49
CA ASP A 209 9.03 12.60 2.50
C ASP A 209 8.66 11.85 1.20
N GLY A 210 7.56 11.10 1.22
CA GLY A 210 7.01 10.41 0.06
C GLY A 210 5.79 11.16 -0.48
N PHE A 211 4.61 10.70 -0.09
CA PHE A 211 3.33 11.24 -0.52
C PHE A 211 2.26 10.89 0.50
N TRP A 212 1.12 11.58 0.46
CA TRP A 212 -0.06 11.19 1.24
C TRP A 212 -1.21 10.86 0.31
N SER A 213 -2.08 9.94 0.70
CA SER A 213 -3.32 9.68 -0.01
C SER A 213 -4.50 9.46 0.91
N VAL A 214 -5.70 9.71 0.38
CA VAL A 214 -6.99 9.44 1.00
C VAL A 214 -7.78 8.56 0.04
N THR A 215 -8.25 7.42 0.51
CA THR A 215 -8.94 6.41 -0.32
C THR A 215 -10.23 5.96 0.32
N VAL A 216 -11.34 5.96 -0.42
CA VAL A 216 -12.67 5.54 0.05
C VAL A 216 -12.92 4.07 -0.27
N TYR A 217 -13.52 3.36 0.69
CA TYR A 217 -13.97 1.99 0.53
C TYR A 217 -15.42 1.82 1.03
N ASN A 218 -16.07 0.75 0.57
CA ASN A 218 -17.34 0.28 1.12
C ASN A 218 -17.15 -0.40 2.49
N LYS A 219 -18.26 -0.85 3.09
CA LYS A 219 -18.29 -1.55 4.38
C LYS A 219 -17.36 -2.77 4.49
N ASP A 220 -17.04 -3.39 3.36
CA ASP A 220 -16.22 -4.60 3.28
C ASP A 220 -14.74 -4.27 2.96
N GLY A 221 -14.39 -2.99 2.83
CA GLY A 221 -13.02 -2.54 2.56
C GLY A 221 -12.60 -2.58 1.08
N TYR A 222 -13.57 -2.61 0.16
CA TYR A 222 -13.36 -2.64 -1.29
C TYR A 222 -13.88 -1.37 -1.99
N PHE A 223 -13.39 -1.11 -3.20
CA PHE A 223 -13.90 -0.07 -4.07
C PHE A 223 -15.29 -0.42 -4.60
N THR A 224 -16.15 0.59 -4.68
CA THR A 224 -17.44 0.49 -5.40
C THR A 224 -17.34 1.32 -6.67
N PRO A 225 -17.46 0.72 -7.88
CA PRO A 225 -17.46 1.45 -9.13
C PRO A 225 -18.45 2.61 -9.12
N ASN A 226 -18.04 3.76 -9.65
CA ASN A 226 -18.87 4.96 -9.68
C ASN A 226 -18.68 5.74 -10.99
N ALA A 227 -19.66 6.56 -11.34
CA ALA A 227 -19.70 7.29 -12.62
C ALA A 227 -18.53 8.27 -12.84
N ARG A 228 -17.84 8.68 -11.76
CA ARG A 228 -16.68 9.58 -11.83
C ARG A 228 -15.35 8.83 -11.93
N ASN A 229 -15.37 7.50 -11.81
CA ASN A 229 -14.20 6.66 -11.68
C ASN A 229 -13.21 7.17 -10.61
N ALA A 230 -13.72 7.70 -9.50
CA ALA A 230 -12.96 8.36 -8.44
C ALA A 230 -12.97 7.52 -7.15
N TYR A 231 -11.80 7.21 -6.61
CA TYR A 231 -11.65 6.30 -5.45
C TYR A 231 -10.61 6.77 -4.44
N SER A 232 -9.54 7.39 -4.92
CA SER A 232 -8.48 7.97 -4.11
C SER A 232 -8.10 9.36 -4.61
N LEU A 233 -7.51 10.15 -3.72
CA LEU A 233 -6.85 11.42 -4.00
C LEU A 233 -5.55 11.46 -3.20
N ASN A 234 -4.52 12.07 -3.77
CA ASN A 234 -3.21 12.24 -3.16
C ASN A 234 -2.62 13.59 -3.55
N ASN A 235 -1.42 13.93 -3.06
CA ASN A 235 -0.81 15.23 -3.36
C ASN A 235 -0.36 15.46 -4.82
N ILE A 236 -0.50 14.48 -5.73
CA ILE A 236 -0.24 14.69 -7.16
C ILE A 236 -1.51 14.68 -8.00
N THR A 237 -2.55 13.96 -7.57
CA THR A 237 -3.84 13.82 -8.28
C THR A 237 -4.91 14.79 -7.80
N ALA A 238 -4.79 15.29 -6.57
CA ALA A 238 -5.73 16.24 -6.01
C ALA A 238 -5.50 17.64 -6.57
N ARG A 239 -6.60 18.38 -6.78
CA ARG A 239 -6.53 19.79 -7.15
C ARG A 239 -6.32 20.64 -5.90
N HIS A 240 -5.27 21.44 -5.90
CA HIS A 240 -4.93 22.28 -4.74
C HIS A 240 -5.64 23.63 -4.80
N GLY A 241 -6.06 24.11 -3.63
CA GLY A 241 -6.55 25.47 -3.44
C GLY A 241 -5.41 26.47 -3.19
N THR A 242 -5.77 27.68 -2.76
CA THR A 242 -4.80 28.71 -2.39
C THR A 242 -4.00 28.30 -1.16
N GLY A 243 -2.69 28.60 -1.13
CA GLY A 243 -1.81 28.30 0.01
C GLY A 243 -1.48 26.81 0.21
N GLY A 244 -1.67 25.97 -0.81
CA GLY A 244 -1.33 24.54 -0.76
C GLY A 244 -2.32 23.67 0.03
N GLN A 245 -3.44 24.24 0.45
CA GLN A 245 -4.52 23.46 1.08
C GLN A 245 -5.26 22.62 0.04
N THR A 246 -5.67 21.43 0.44
CA THR A 246 -6.47 20.51 -0.36
C THR A 246 -7.75 20.20 0.39
N THR A 247 -8.87 20.55 -0.20
CA THR A 247 -10.19 20.14 0.31
C THR A 247 -10.64 18.90 -0.45
N VAL A 248 -10.98 17.84 0.28
CA VAL A 248 -11.59 16.61 -0.22
C VAL A 248 -13.03 16.55 0.27
N GLN A 249 -13.96 16.30 -0.65
CA GLN A 249 -15.36 16.08 -0.30
C GLN A 249 -15.71 14.61 -0.46
N PHE A 250 -16.47 14.08 0.50
CA PHE A 250 -17.02 12.74 0.45
C PHE A 250 -18.54 12.83 0.31
N GLY A 251 -19.09 12.24 -0.75
CA GLY A 251 -20.52 12.37 -1.07
C GLY A 251 -20.92 13.73 -1.64
N GLY A 252 -22.17 13.84 -2.12
CA GLY A 252 -22.67 15.07 -2.73
C GLY A 252 -21.91 15.51 -3.99
N CYS A 253 -21.41 14.54 -4.76
CA CYS A 253 -20.44 14.77 -5.84
C CYS A 253 -21.05 15.28 -7.15
N ALA A 254 -21.54 16.53 -7.15
CA ALA A 254 -21.96 17.22 -8.38
C ALA A 254 -20.79 17.35 -9.39
N PRO A 255 -21.04 17.47 -10.70
CA PRO A 255 -19.98 17.54 -11.72
C PRO A 255 -18.95 18.65 -11.47
N THR A 256 -19.37 19.76 -10.86
CA THR A 256 -18.52 20.90 -10.52
C THR A 256 -17.77 20.75 -9.20
N THR A 257 -18.14 19.78 -8.36
CA THR A 257 -17.46 19.54 -7.09
C THR A 257 -16.06 18.99 -7.33
N MET A 258 -15.04 19.79 -7.02
CA MET A 258 -13.63 19.39 -7.07
C MET A 258 -13.31 18.36 -5.99
N ASN A 259 -12.33 17.49 -6.25
CA ASN A 259 -11.80 16.52 -5.28
C ASN A 259 -12.90 15.73 -4.55
N CYS A 260 -13.93 15.29 -5.28
CA CYS A 260 -15.05 14.59 -4.70
C CYS A 260 -14.92 13.08 -4.86
N LEU A 261 -14.98 12.36 -3.75
CA LEU A 261 -14.98 10.91 -3.68
C LEU A 261 -16.40 10.43 -3.34
N PRO A 262 -17.07 9.68 -4.24
CA PRO A 262 -18.38 9.09 -3.94
C PRO A 262 -18.31 8.11 -2.77
N ILE A 263 -19.38 8.07 -1.98
CA ILE A 263 -19.52 7.22 -0.78
C ILE A 263 -20.71 6.26 -0.93
N THR A 264 -20.73 5.23 -0.08
CA THR A 264 -21.76 4.19 -0.03
C THR A 264 -22.19 3.93 1.42
N PRO A 265 -23.32 3.26 1.67
CA PRO A 265 -23.69 2.87 3.04
C PRO A 265 -22.60 2.02 3.70
N GLY A 266 -22.25 2.36 4.95
CA GLY A 266 -21.17 1.74 5.70
C GLY A 266 -19.76 2.11 5.21
N TRP A 267 -19.62 3.18 4.41
CA TRP A 267 -18.32 3.61 3.91
C TRP A 267 -17.34 3.94 5.03
N ASN A 268 -16.08 3.92 4.65
CA ASN A 268 -14.96 4.29 5.46
C ASN A 268 -13.84 4.79 4.53
N TYR A 269 -12.83 5.42 5.09
CA TYR A 269 -11.67 5.84 4.30
C TYR A 269 -10.37 5.51 5.01
N MET A 270 -9.31 5.40 4.22
CA MET A 270 -7.96 5.22 4.72
C MET A 270 -7.10 6.39 4.28
N VAL A 271 -6.36 6.95 5.22
CA VAL A 271 -5.25 7.85 4.95
C VAL A 271 -3.97 7.03 4.92
N ARG A 272 -3.14 7.23 3.89
CA ARG A 272 -1.79 6.65 3.82
C ARG A 272 -0.77 7.77 3.85
N LEU A 273 0.22 7.66 4.74
CA LEU A 273 1.30 8.64 4.90
C LEU A 273 2.63 7.93 4.61
N TYR A 274 3.15 8.08 3.41
CA TYR A 274 4.38 7.41 2.98
C TYR A 274 5.61 8.20 3.42
N ARG A 275 6.53 7.53 4.13
CA ARG A 275 7.69 8.13 4.78
C ARG A 275 7.28 9.30 5.68
N ALA A 276 6.42 8.99 6.64
CA ALA A 276 5.97 9.95 7.64
C ALA A 276 7.16 10.47 8.45
N GLN A 277 7.27 11.80 8.59
CA GLN A 277 8.30 12.42 9.41
C GLN A 277 8.03 12.20 10.91
N PRO A 278 9.05 12.35 11.79
CA PRO A 278 8.93 12.04 13.22
C PRO A 278 7.71 12.65 13.91
N GLN A 279 7.34 13.90 13.56
CA GLN A 279 6.20 14.59 14.15
C GLN A 279 4.84 13.91 13.91
N ILE A 280 4.70 13.10 12.86
CA ILE A 280 3.50 12.26 12.67
C ILE A 280 3.57 11.04 13.60
N LEU A 281 4.74 10.43 13.71
CA LEU A 281 4.95 9.18 14.45
C LEU A 281 4.88 9.39 15.97
N ASP A 282 5.29 10.56 16.46
CA ASP A 282 5.19 10.94 17.87
C ASP A 282 3.86 11.62 18.24
N GLY A 283 3.00 11.88 17.26
CA GLY A 283 1.67 12.47 17.45
C GLY A 283 1.65 13.99 17.64
N SER A 284 2.79 14.69 17.56
CA SER A 284 2.83 16.16 17.65
C SER A 284 2.18 16.85 16.44
N TRP A 285 2.06 16.15 15.32
CA TRP A 285 1.24 16.51 14.16
C TRP A 285 0.21 15.40 13.89
N VAL A 286 -1.05 15.79 13.71
CA VAL A 286 -2.15 14.86 13.46
C VAL A 286 -2.80 15.16 12.12
N PHE A 287 -3.08 14.11 11.34
CA PHE A 287 -3.80 14.26 10.09
C PHE A 287 -5.25 14.69 10.38
N PRO A 288 -5.79 15.72 9.71
CA PRO A 288 -7.13 16.21 10.00
C PRO A 288 -8.20 15.15 9.72
N GLU A 289 -9.28 15.19 10.49
CA GLU A 289 -10.43 14.32 10.28
C GLU A 289 -11.46 14.96 9.34
N ALA A 290 -12.22 14.12 8.63
CA ALA A 290 -13.34 14.58 7.85
C ALA A 290 -14.52 14.92 8.77
N LEU A 291 -15.12 16.10 8.59
CA LEU A 291 -16.28 16.55 9.36
C LEU A 291 -17.54 16.57 8.49
N PRO A 292 -18.73 16.28 9.05
CA PRO A 292 -19.97 16.39 8.31
C PRO A 292 -20.20 17.84 7.89
N VAL A 293 -20.65 18.04 6.64
CA VAL A 293 -21.07 19.35 6.15
C VAL A 293 -22.47 19.63 6.71
N ALA A 294 -22.63 20.81 7.32
CA ALA A 294 -23.91 21.28 7.85
C ALA A 294 -24.93 21.61 6.74
#